data_AF-A0A2T9X2M9-F1
#
_entry.id   AF-A0A2T9X2M9-F1
#
_cell.length_a   1.000
_cell.length_b   1.000
_cell.length_c   1.000
_cell.angle_alpha   90.00
_cell.angle_beta   90.00
_cell.angle_gamma   90.00
#
_symmetry.space_group_name_H-M   'P 1'
#
loop_
_entity.id
_entity.type
_entity.pdbx_description
1 polymer ?
#
loop_
_entity_poly.entity_id
_entity_poly.type
_entity_poly.pdbx_seq_one_letter_code
_entity_poly.pdbx_strand_id
1 'polypeptide(L)'
;MYIIINGKIDNFLFSLEDYLNRKSKLIRNFEEGVFIWGVSRLYSTEKPGTKILLYLSRDEEREFEGCIVLAGEIRETGELKEKYWPEGEWPYYMILKVSAIPRSIIQSKNPRDWKCVSREELKEKYNIRPLPGIQKISEEIGKEIESKLAAL
;
A
#
# COMPACT_ATOMS: atom_id res chain seq x y z
N MET A 1 9.35 13.80 -2.07
CA MET A 1 9.99 12.46 -2.08
C MET A 1 8.94 11.40 -1.75
N TYR A 2 9.03 10.20 -2.33
CA TYR A 2 8.16 9.07 -2.00
C TYR A 2 8.98 7.92 -1.43
N ILE A 3 8.34 7.06 -0.64
CA ILE A 3 8.84 5.74 -0.26
C ILE A 3 7.99 4.64 -0.87
N ILE A 4 8.62 3.53 -1.25
CA ILE A 4 7.93 2.30 -1.59
C ILE A 4 7.90 1.42 -0.35
N ILE A 5 6.70 0.95 0.00
CA ILE A 5 6.47 -0.02 1.07
C ILE A 5 5.95 -1.32 0.44
N ASN A 6 6.42 -2.47 0.92
CA ASN A 6 6.03 -3.77 0.36
C ASN A 6 4.94 -4.42 1.20
N GLY A 7 4.10 -5.21 0.53
CA GLY A 7 3.00 -5.94 1.14
C GLY A 7 2.65 -7.25 0.45
N LYS A 8 1.81 -8.03 1.13
CA LYS A 8 1.16 -9.22 0.60
C LYS A 8 -0.29 -8.93 0.23
N ILE A 9 -0.81 -9.70 -0.71
CA ILE A 9 -2.17 -9.52 -1.25
C ILE A 9 -3.23 -9.70 -0.17
N ASP A 10 -3.15 -10.70 0.70
CA ASP A 10 -4.18 -10.92 1.72
C ASP A 10 -4.25 -9.82 2.77
N ASN A 11 -3.09 -9.31 3.18
CA ASN A 11 -3.04 -8.17 4.08
C ASN A 11 -3.62 -6.91 3.41
N PHE A 12 -3.34 -6.72 2.11
CA PHE A 12 -3.93 -5.63 1.34
C PHE A 12 -5.44 -5.76 1.19
N LEU A 13 -5.95 -6.92 0.79
CA LEU A 13 -7.38 -7.18 0.67
C LEU A 13 -8.12 -7.00 1.99
N PHE A 14 -7.51 -7.43 3.10
CA PHE A 14 -8.04 -7.19 4.43
C PHE A 14 -8.13 -5.69 4.74
N SER A 15 -7.04 -4.94 4.58
CA SER A 15 -7.02 -3.49 4.80
C SER A 15 -7.95 -2.74 3.84
N LEU A 16 -8.09 -3.21 2.59
CA LEU A 16 -8.97 -2.63 1.59
C LEU A 16 -10.44 -2.83 1.94
N GLU A 17 -10.82 -4.05 2.35
CA GLU A 17 -12.17 -4.32 2.83
C GLU A 17 -12.51 -3.41 4.00
N ASP A 18 -11.55 -3.19 4.89
CA ASP A 18 -11.76 -2.34 6.05
C ASP A 18 -11.81 -0.86 5.70
N TYR A 19 -10.97 -0.40 4.77
CA TYR A 19 -11.05 0.93 4.19
C TYR A 19 -12.43 1.23 3.59
N LEU A 20 -13.01 0.28 2.87
CA LEU A 20 -14.30 0.42 2.20
C LEU A 20 -15.49 0.31 3.15
N ASN A 21 -15.43 -0.58 4.16
CA ASN A 21 -16.60 -0.97 4.95
C ASN A 21 -16.49 -0.69 6.45
N ARG A 22 -15.30 -0.29 6.94
CA ARG A 22 -15.01 0.06 8.34
C ARG A 22 -15.47 -1.02 9.34
N LYS A 23 -15.14 -2.28 9.05
CA LYS A 23 -15.57 -3.47 9.81
C LYS A 23 -14.80 -3.64 11.11
N SER A 24 -13.49 -3.38 11.14
CA SER A 24 -12.64 -3.62 12.31
C SER A 24 -12.81 -2.52 13.36
N LYS A 25 -12.53 -2.86 14.62
CA LYS A 25 -12.55 -1.89 15.73
C LYS A 25 -11.51 -0.79 15.56
N LEU A 26 -10.31 -1.13 15.05
CA LEU A 26 -9.20 -0.18 14.92
C LEU A 26 -9.56 1.00 13.99
N ILE A 27 -10.05 0.73 12.77
CA ILE A 27 -10.35 1.77 11.79
C ILE A 27 -11.48 2.71 12.21
N ARG A 28 -12.40 2.22 13.06
CA ARG A 28 -13.51 3.02 13.60
C ARG A 28 -13.06 4.14 14.53
N ASN A 29 -11.83 4.08 15.05
CA ASN A 29 -11.25 5.13 15.87
C ASN A 29 -10.70 6.32 15.04
N PHE A 30 -10.70 6.21 13.71
CA PHE A 30 -10.16 7.22 12.80
C PHE A 30 -11.22 7.79 11.86
N GLU A 31 -10.91 8.92 11.21
CA GLU A 31 -11.79 9.54 10.21
C GLU A 31 -12.10 8.61 9.02
N GLU A 32 -13.16 8.90 8.27
CA GLU A 32 -13.44 8.18 7.02
C GLU A 32 -12.36 8.47 5.97
N GLY A 33 -12.15 7.53 5.04
CA GLY A 33 -11.17 7.69 3.97
C GLY A 33 -9.70 7.44 4.38
N VAL A 34 -9.46 6.86 5.56
CA VAL A 34 -8.13 6.41 5.97
C VAL A 34 -7.92 4.92 5.72
N PHE A 35 -6.73 4.57 5.26
CA PHE A 35 -6.31 3.19 5.04
C PHE A 35 -5.28 2.79 6.09
N ILE A 36 -5.44 1.62 6.72
CA ILE A 36 -4.53 1.15 7.76
C ILE A 36 -3.56 0.15 7.16
N TRP A 37 -2.26 0.36 7.35
CA TRP A 37 -1.22 -0.55 6.86
C TRP A 37 -0.22 -0.97 7.93
N GLY A 38 0.18 -2.25 7.90
CA GLY A 38 1.03 -2.86 8.90
C GLY A 38 2.48 -2.69 8.52
N VAL A 39 3.31 -2.26 9.48
CA VAL A 39 4.71 -2.00 9.21
C VAL A 39 5.62 -2.52 10.33
N SER A 40 6.85 -2.85 9.96
CA SER A 40 7.88 -3.16 10.95
C SER A 40 8.39 -1.87 11.60
N ARG A 41 9.11 -2.03 12.72
CA ARG A 41 9.75 -0.91 13.44
C ARG A 41 10.65 -0.04 12.57
N LEU A 42 11.21 -0.60 11.48
CA LEU A 42 12.05 0.18 10.57
C LEU A 42 11.28 1.34 9.92
N TYR A 43 10.01 1.14 9.59
CA TYR A 43 9.18 2.15 8.95
C TYR A 43 8.48 3.05 9.98
N SER A 44 8.46 2.68 11.27
CA SER A 44 7.73 3.45 12.28
C SER A 44 8.34 4.83 12.54
N THR A 45 9.57 5.07 12.07
CA THR A 45 10.26 6.36 12.15
C THR A 45 9.91 7.32 11.00
N GLU A 46 9.16 6.87 9.99
CA GLU A 46 8.70 7.74 8.91
C GLU A 46 7.69 8.76 9.44
N LYS A 47 7.83 10.00 8.99
CA LYS A 47 7.09 11.14 9.53
C LYS A 47 5.73 11.30 8.84
N PRO A 48 4.73 11.86 9.55
CA PRO A 48 3.54 12.39 8.89
C PRO A 48 3.90 13.32 7.72
N GLY A 49 3.15 13.23 6.62
CA GLY A 49 3.43 13.94 5.37
C GLY A 49 4.35 13.19 4.40
N THR A 50 4.99 12.09 4.82
CA THR A 50 5.74 11.24 3.88
C THR A 50 4.77 10.56 2.91
N LYS A 51 5.04 10.71 1.61
CA LYS A 51 4.26 10.06 0.56
C LYS A 51 4.72 8.63 0.33
N ILE A 52 3.76 7.73 0.12
CA ILE A 52 4.00 6.30 -0.02
C ILE A 52 3.44 5.77 -1.33
N LEU A 53 4.07 4.71 -1.83
CA LEU A 53 3.56 3.81 -2.84
C LEU A 53 3.57 2.40 -2.26
N LEU A 54 2.42 1.74 -2.21
CA LEU A 54 2.30 0.37 -1.72
C LEU A 54 2.48 -0.62 -2.87
N TYR A 55 3.60 -1.34 -2.84
CA TYR A 55 3.90 -2.44 -3.74
C TYR A 55 3.45 -3.77 -3.14
N LEU A 56 2.69 -4.56 -3.90
CA LEU A 56 2.42 -5.95 -3.54
C LEU A 56 3.41 -6.87 -4.24
N SER A 57 4.00 -7.79 -3.48
CA SER A 57 4.93 -8.78 -4.02
C SER A 57 4.23 -9.82 -4.89
N ARG A 58 5.01 -10.52 -5.71
CA ARG A 58 4.56 -11.66 -6.50
C ARG A 58 3.84 -12.70 -5.63
N ASP A 59 2.76 -13.24 -6.15
CA ASP A 59 1.99 -14.34 -5.58
C ASP A 59 1.65 -15.32 -6.72
N GLU A 60 2.32 -16.46 -6.72
CA GLU A 60 2.20 -17.44 -7.81
C GLU A 60 0.85 -18.15 -7.79
N GLU A 61 0.27 -18.39 -6.60
CA GLU A 61 -1.03 -19.06 -6.47
C GLU A 61 -2.15 -18.21 -7.09
N ARG A 62 -2.00 -16.88 -7.05
CA ARG A 62 -2.95 -15.93 -7.63
C ARG A 62 -2.62 -15.51 -9.05
N GLU A 63 -1.54 -16.04 -9.63
CA GLU A 63 -0.99 -15.60 -10.93
C GLU A 63 -0.74 -14.08 -10.96
N PHE A 64 -0.20 -13.54 -9.87
CA PHE A 64 0.05 -12.11 -9.71
C PHE A 64 1.55 -11.81 -9.68
N GLU A 65 2.02 -11.01 -10.63
CA GLU A 65 3.46 -10.75 -10.82
C GLU A 65 4.05 -9.63 -9.94
N GLY A 66 3.19 -8.90 -9.21
CA GLY A 66 3.57 -7.78 -8.36
C GLY A 66 3.37 -6.43 -9.03
N CYS A 67 2.81 -5.47 -8.30
CA CYS A 67 2.57 -4.11 -8.79
C CYS A 67 2.32 -3.11 -7.65
N ILE A 68 2.39 -1.81 -7.97
CA ILE A 68 1.92 -0.75 -7.06
C ILE A 68 0.40 -0.68 -7.12
N VAL A 69 -0.27 -0.79 -5.97
CA VAL A 69 -1.73 -0.83 -5.88
C VAL A 69 -2.34 0.40 -5.23
N LEU A 70 -1.55 1.19 -4.52
CA LEU A 70 -2.03 2.33 -3.75
C LEU A 70 -0.94 3.40 -3.65
N ALA A 71 -1.36 4.66 -3.78
CA ALA A 71 -0.57 5.82 -3.38
C ALA A 71 -1.29 6.54 -2.22
N GLY A 72 -0.51 7.14 -1.35
CA GLY A 72 -1.05 7.92 -0.25
C GLY A 72 0.01 8.69 0.53
N GLU A 73 -0.41 9.20 1.67
CA GLU A 73 0.42 9.99 2.58
C GLU A 73 0.26 9.49 4.01
N ILE A 74 1.36 9.34 4.74
CA ILE A 74 1.33 8.99 6.16
C ILE A 74 0.68 10.13 6.94
N ARG A 75 -0.39 9.82 7.67
CA ARG A 75 -1.04 10.73 8.61
C ARG A 75 -0.49 10.52 10.01
N GLU A 76 -0.39 9.27 10.42
CA GLU A 76 0.01 8.86 11.76
C GLU A 76 0.68 7.48 11.69
N THR A 77 1.59 7.23 12.63
CA THR A 77 2.10 5.90 12.95
C THR A 77 1.79 5.60 14.41
N GLY A 78 1.33 4.39 14.72
CA GLY A 78 1.05 3.94 16.08
C GLY A 78 1.55 2.53 16.36
N GLU A 79 1.63 2.17 17.64
CA GLU A 79 1.93 0.81 18.09
C GLU A 79 0.69 -0.06 18.02
N LEU A 80 0.86 -1.27 17.49
CA LEU A 80 -0.22 -2.24 17.39
C LEU A 80 -0.14 -3.21 18.58
N LYS A 81 -1.18 -3.21 19.41
CA LYS A 81 -1.24 -4.05 20.62
C LYS A 81 -1.79 -5.46 20.38
N GLU A 82 -2.52 -5.65 19.29
CA GLU A 82 -3.23 -6.89 18.98
C GLU A 82 -3.07 -7.24 17.49
N LYS A 83 -3.18 -8.52 17.15
CA LYS A 83 -3.12 -8.97 15.77
C LYS A 83 -4.25 -8.33 14.96
N TYR A 84 -3.89 -7.68 13.85
CA TYR A 84 -4.84 -7.01 12.96
C TYR A 84 -4.89 -7.63 11.55
N TRP A 85 -3.73 -7.98 10.98
CA TRP A 85 -3.65 -8.59 9.64
C TRP A 85 -3.75 -10.12 9.68
N PRO A 86 -4.25 -10.76 8.61
CA PRO A 86 -4.33 -12.22 8.54
C PRO A 86 -2.94 -12.87 8.52
N GLU A 87 -2.00 -12.30 7.76
CA GLU A 87 -0.63 -12.82 7.61
C GLU A 87 0.42 -11.97 8.35
N GLY A 88 1.29 -12.67 9.07
CA GLY A 88 2.39 -12.08 9.83
C GLY A 88 1.93 -11.35 11.08
N GLU A 89 2.91 -10.80 11.80
CA GLU A 89 2.70 -9.93 12.94
C GLU A 89 3.43 -8.61 12.72
N TRP A 90 2.71 -7.52 12.95
CA TRP A 90 3.18 -6.16 12.68
C TRP A 90 3.15 -5.38 13.99
N PRO A 91 4.29 -4.96 14.53
CA PRO A 91 4.33 -4.25 15.81
C PRO A 91 3.82 -2.81 15.70
N TYR A 92 3.75 -2.25 14.49
CA TYR A 92 3.27 -0.89 14.23
C TYR A 92 2.26 -0.86 13.08
N TYR A 93 1.42 0.17 13.07
CA TYR A 93 0.55 0.50 11.96
C TYR A 93 0.82 1.92 11.46
N MET A 94 0.50 2.17 10.20
CA MET A 94 0.41 3.49 9.59
C MET A 94 -1.03 3.78 9.20
N ILE A 95 -1.49 4.98 9.53
CA ILE A 95 -2.71 5.55 8.99
C ILE A 95 -2.34 6.34 7.74
N LEU A 96 -2.89 5.92 6.61
CA LEU A 96 -2.61 6.50 5.31
C LEU A 96 -3.82 7.29 4.83
N LYS A 97 -3.60 8.53 4.45
CA LYS A 97 -4.56 9.26 3.60
C LYS A 97 -4.35 8.78 2.17
N VAL A 98 -5.32 8.06 1.63
CA VAL A 98 -5.27 7.54 0.27
C VAL A 98 -5.36 8.68 -0.72
N SER A 99 -4.47 8.71 -1.70
CA SER A 99 -4.53 9.65 -2.82
C SER A 99 -4.90 8.96 -4.13
N ALA A 100 -4.52 7.69 -4.32
CA ALA A 100 -4.95 6.91 -5.48
C ALA A 100 -5.04 5.41 -5.15
N ILE A 101 -6.13 4.79 -5.57
CA ILE A 101 -6.26 3.34 -5.75
C ILE A 101 -6.94 3.14 -7.11
N PRO A 102 -6.37 2.32 -8.02
CA PRO A 102 -7.02 2.03 -9.30
C PRO A 102 -8.44 1.51 -9.13
N ARG A 103 -9.36 1.95 -9.99
CA ARG A 103 -10.78 1.60 -9.92
C ARG A 103 -11.00 0.09 -10.05
N SER A 104 -10.21 -0.56 -10.89
CA SER A 104 -10.22 -2.03 -11.05
C SER A 104 -10.01 -2.79 -9.74
N ILE A 105 -9.17 -2.27 -8.83
CA ILE A 105 -8.89 -2.86 -7.52
C ILE A 105 -10.07 -2.68 -6.57
N ILE A 106 -10.76 -1.53 -6.63
CA ILE A 106 -11.97 -1.29 -5.84
C ILE A 106 -13.13 -2.18 -6.31
N GLN A 107 -13.20 -2.46 -7.61
CA GLN A 107 -14.31 -3.20 -8.23
C GLN A 107 -14.17 -4.72 -8.16
N SER A 108 -12.95 -5.26 -8.17
CA SER A 108 -12.70 -6.70 -8.10
C SER A 108 -11.67 -7.02 -7.03
N LYS A 109 -11.91 -8.05 -6.23
CA LYS A 109 -10.92 -8.58 -5.28
C LYS A 109 -9.95 -9.57 -5.93
N ASN A 110 -10.14 -9.90 -7.20
CA ASN A 110 -9.30 -10.82 -7.93
C ASN A 110 -8.08 -10.08 -8.53
N PRO A 111 -6.84 -10.38 -8.09
CA PRO A 111 -5.64 -9.70 -8.58
C PRO A 111 -5.41 -9.78 -10.09
N ARG A 112 -5.99 -10.78 -10.76
CA ARG A 112 -5.88 -10.95 -12.22
C ARG A 112 -6.63 -9.87 -13.01
N ASP A 113 -7.63 -9.24 -12.39
CA ASP A 113 -8.42 -8.19 -13.03
C ASP A 113 -7.84 -6.79 -12.79
N TRP A 114 -6.79 -6.70 -11.97
CA TRP A 114 -6.24 -5.42 -11.52
C TRP A 114 -5.40 -4.75 -12.60
N LYS A 115 -5.71 -3.48 -12.82
CA LYS A 115 -4.86 -2.55 -13.57
C LYS A 115 -4.02 -1.77 -12.58
N CYS A 116 -2.71 -1.96 -12.63
CA CYS A 116 -1.77 -1.32 -11.72
C CYS A 116 -0.41 -1.10 -12.40
N VAL A 117 0.49 -0.37 -11.73
CA VAL A 117 1.86 -0.17 -12.23
C VAL A 117 2.69 -1.42 -11.94
N SER A 118 2.92 -2.24 -12.96
CA SER A 118 3.52 -3.56 -12.83
C SER A 118 5.00 -3.49 -12.42
N ARG A 119 5.50 -4.59 -11.85
CA ARG A 119 6.92 -4.77 -11.55
C ARG A 119 7.81 -4.59 -12.81
N GLU A 120 7.35 -5.08 -13.95
CA GLU A 120 8.05 -4.94 -15.24
C GLU A 120 8.14 -3.47 -15.64
N GLU A 121 7.02 -2.73 -15.58
CA GLU A 121 7.02 -1.30 -15.87
C GLU A 121 7.92 -0.51 -14.91
N LEU A 122 7.88 -0.82 -13.61
CA LEU A 122 8.77 -0.19 -12.62
C LEU A 122 10.24 -0.35 -13.01
N LYS A 123 10.62 -1.54 -13.47
CA LYS A 123 11.97 -1.86 -13.88
C LYS A 123 12.36 -1.17 -15.19
N GLU A 124 11.51 -1.25 -16.20
CA GLU A 124 11.85 -0.78 -17.55
C GLU A 124 11.80 0.74 -17.68
N LYS A 125 10.79 1.37 -17.08
CA LYS A 125 10.56 2.81 -17.22
C LYS A 125 11.28 3.64 -16.16
N TYR A 126 11.32 3.14 -14.93
CA TYR A 126 11.83 3.90 -13.78
C TYR A 126 13.13 3.35 -13.21
N ASN A 127 13.63 2.22 -13.74
CA ASN A 127 14.78 1.48 -13.18
C ASN A 127 14.60 1.15 -11.67
N ILE A 128 13.35 0.94 -11.25
CA ILE A 128 12.98 0.61 -9.88
C ILE A 128 12.80 -0.90 -9.77
N ARG A 129 13.48 -1.50 -8.79
CA ARG A 129 13.26 -2.89 -8.38
C ARG A 129 12.81 -2.88 -6.92
N PRO A 130 11.52 -3.12 -6.64
CA PRO A 130 11.04 -3.21 -5.27
C PRO A 130 11.78 -4.30 -4.51
N LEU A 131 12.38 -3.94 -3.38
CA LEU A 131 13.12 -4.83 -2.49
C LEU A 131 12.55 -4.70 -1.08
N PRO A 132 12.63 -5.73 -0.23
CA PRO A 132 12.29 -5.60 1.19
C PRO A 132 13.06 -4.44 1.83
N GLY A 133 12.34 -3.52 2.49
CA GLY A 133 12.93 -2.35 3.14
C GLY A 133 12.43 -1.03 2.56
N ILE A 134 12.81 0.08 3.20
CA ILE A 134 12.44 1.42 2.75
C ILE A 134 13.22 1.75 1.47
N GLN A 135 12.52 1.84 0.35
CA GLN A 135 13.10 2.32 -0.90
C GLN A 135 12.58 3.72 -1.21
N LYS A 136 13.49 4.70 -1.23
CA LYS A 136 13.15 6.10 -1.55
C LYS A 136 13.23 6.32 -3.06
N ILE A 137 12.27 7.07 -3.59
CA ILE A 137 12.23 7.47 -5.00
C ILE A 137 12.02 8.99 -5.10
N SER A 138 12.44 9.55 -6.23
CA SER A 138 12.30 10.98 -6.49
C SER A 138 10.83 11.40 -6.52
N GLU A 139 10.58 12.67 -6.25
CA GLU A 139 9.22 13.20 -6.23
C GLU A 139 8.56 13.19 -7.61
N GLU A 140 9.35 13.41 -8.66
CA GLU A 140 8.91 13.36 -10.05
C GLU A 140 8.37 11.97 -10.42
N ILE A 141 9.16 10.91 -10.19
CA ILE A 141 8.75 9.53 -10.46
C ILE A 141 7.53 9.14 -9.61
N GLY A 142 7.54 9.48 -8.32
CA GLY A 142 6.43 9.15 -7.44
C GLY A 142 5.11 9.82 -7.84
N LYS A 143 5.15 11.09 -8.26
CA LYS A 143 3.97 11.81 -8.79
C LYS A 143 3.46 11.20 -10.09
N GLU A 144 4.36 10.77 -10.96
CA GLU A 144 3.99 10.13 -12.21
C GLU A 144 3.26 8.80 -11.96
N ILE A 145 3.81 7.95 -11.07
CA ILE A 145 3.18 6.69 -10.68
C ILE A 145 1.82 6.94 -10.01
N GLU A 146 1.73 7.89 -9.07
CA GLU A 146 0.48 8.25 -8.41
C GLU A 146 -0.59 8.73 -9.40
N SER A 147 -0.22 9.59 -10.35
CA SER A 147 -1.12 10.08 -11.40
C SER A 147 -1.59 8.95 -12.31
N LYS A 148 -0.70 7.99 -12.61
CA LYS A 148 -1.05 6.81 -13.37
C LYS A 148 -2.05 5.94 -12.61
N LEU A 149 -1.81 5.66 -11.33
CA LEU A 149 -2.73 4.87 -10.50
C LEU A 149 -4.14 5.49 -10.45
N ALA A 150 -4.24 6.81 -10.35
CA ALA A 150 -5.52 7.52 -10.35
C ALA A 150 -6.29 7.41 -11.69
N ALA A 151 -5.60 7.12 -12.79
CA ALA A 151 -6.18 6.97 -14.12
C ALA A 151 -6.56 5.52 -14.50
N LEU A 152 -6.20 4.53 -13.68
CA LEU A 152 -6.46 3.09 -13.91
C LEU A 152 -7.74 2.61 -13.23
#